data_AF-A0A0U4YHU8-F1
#
_entry.id   AF-A0A0U4YHU8-F1
#
_cell.length_a   1.000
_cell.length_b   1.000
_cell.length_c   1.000
_cell.angle_alpha   90.00
_cell.angle_beta   90.00
_cell.angle_gamma   90.00
#
_symmetry.space_group_name_H-M   'P 1'
#
loop_
_entity.id
_entity.type
_entity.pdbx_description
1 polymer ?
#
loop_
_entity_poly.entity_id
_entity_poly.type
_entity_poly.pdbx_seq_one_letter_code
_entity_poly.pdbx_strand_id
1 'polypeptide(L)'
;MATSNTRQYRRLPSQLGAKAPKVGRPPWSDRRFAITWLLAPIIGVLLAFLIAVAVTAMGKMAQGTPRFYLVALSYTYLLASLMCMPAYAIGVGGYWWMTRNAEEKRIGYLWWIPVFSALWGWFPSVLFPQGGDVGMGKLFVMMAGTVFVLSLIWILVVRAVLYIWNKV
;
A
#
# COMPACT_ATOMS: atom_id res chain seq x y z
N MET A 1 16.35 -21.21 67.58
CA MET A 1 15.22 -20.25 67.66
C MET A 1 15.55 -19.05 66.79
N ALA A 2 14.87 -18.90 65.66
CA ALA A 2 15.13 -17.85 64.68
C ALA A 2 14.24 -16.63 64.99
N THR A 3 14.84 -15.50 65.31
CA THR A 3 14.15 -14.21 65.50
C THR A 3 14.01 -13.51 64.15
N SER A 4 12.78 -13.45 63.65
CA SER A 4 12.42 -12.86 62.37
C SER A 4 12.49 -11.33 62.41
N ASN A 5 13.40 -10.75 61.62
CA ASN A 5 13.46 -9.33 61.31
C ASN A 5 12.20 -8.88 60.54
N THR A 6 11.27 -8.21 61.22
CA THR A 6 10.13 -7.53 60.60
C THR A 6 10.58 -6.27 59.87
N ARG A 7 10.94 -6.40 58.59
CA ARG A 7 11.05 -5.27 57.67
C ARG A 7 9.64 -4.74 57.37
N GLN A 8 9.31 -3.60 57.98
CA GLN A 8 8.22 -2.74 57.56
C GLN A 8 8.48 -2.23 56.14
N TYR A 9 7.98 -2.94 55.12
CA TYR A 9 7.80 -2.37 53.80
C TYR A 9 6.66 -1.36 53.87
N ARG A 10 7.05 -0.09 54.05
CA ARG A 10 6.22 1.10 53.86
C ARG A 10 5.54 0.98 52.49
N ARG A 11 4.25 0.63 52.50
CA ARG A 11 3.39 0.60 51.31
C ARG A 11 3.37 2.00 50.72
N LEU A 12 4.03 2.19 49.58
CA LEU A 12 3.71 3.33 48.71
C LEU A 12 2.29 3.09 48.17
N PRO A 13 1.34 4.02 48.35
CA PRO A 13 0.05 3.93 47.67
C PRO A 13 0.31 4.00 46.18
N SER A 14 -0.13 2.94 45.49
CA SER A 14 -0.13 2.78 44.06
C SER A 14 -0.83 3.95 43.38
N GLN A 15 -0.07 4.95 42.94
CA GLN A 15 -0.50 5.89 41.90
C GLN A 15 -0.49 5.25 40.50
N LEU A 16 -0.82 3.96 40.41
CA LEU A 16 -1.03 3.21 39.17
C LEU A 16 -2.50 3.25 38.71
N GLY A 17 -3.24 4.27 39.16
CA GLY A 17 -4.64 4.51 38.82
C GLY A 17 -4.88 5.64 37.83
N ALA A 18 -3.82 6.29 37.32
CA ALA A 18 -3.97 7.20 36.19
C ALA A 18 -4.25 6.35 34.94
N LYS A 19 -5.53 6.05 34.70
CA LYS A 19 -6.02 5.70 33.37
C LYS A 19 -5.44 6.76 32.44
N ALA A 20 -4.45 6.37 31.63
CA ALA A 20 -3.95 7.22 30.57
C ALA A 20 -5.18 7.81 29.85
N PRO A 21 -5.20 9.12 29.57
CA PRO A 21 -6.31 9.72 28.88
C PRO A 21 -6.56 8.86 27.65
N LYS A 22 -7.80 8.35 27.52
CA LYS A 22 -8.24 7.73 26.28
C LYS A 22 -8.23 8.87 25.27
N VAL A 23 -7.07 9.13 24.67
CA VAL A 23 -6.95 9.91 23.45
C VAL A 23 -7.98 9.29 22.53
N GLY A 24 -9.01 10.07 22.19
CA GLY A 24 -10.17 9.58 21.47
C GLY A 24 -9.66 8.82 20.27
N ARG A 25 -9.93 7.51 20.21
CA ARG A 25 -9.56 6.75 19.02
C ARG A 25 -10.25 7.46 17.85
N PRO A 26 -9.54 7.75 16.74
CA PRO A 26 -10.17 8.34 15.59
C PRO A 26 -11.41 7.52 15.20
N PRO A 27 -12.49 8.15 14.72
CA PRO A 27 -13.75 7.47 14.42
C PRO A 27 -13.62 6.37 13.35
N TRP A 28 -12.48 6.28 12.67
CA TRP A 28 -12.13 5.25 11.71
C TRP A 28 -11.09 4.29 12.28
N SER A 29 -11.35 2.98 12.18
CA SER A 29 -10.34 1.97 12.43
C SER A 29 -9.13 2.18 11.51
N ASP A 30 -7.90 2.14 12.04
CA ASP A 30 -6.63 2.27 11.31
C ASP A 30 -6.59 1.41 10.03
N ARG A 31 -7.22 0.23 10.09
CA ARG A 31 -7.37 -0.69 8.94
C ARG A 31 -8.14 -0.06 7.77
N ARG A 32 -9.31 0.53 8.02
CA ARG A 32 -10.15 1.13 6.96
C ARG A 32 -9.42 2.29 6.31
N PHE A 33 -8.80 3.14 7.12
CA PHE A 33 -8.02 4.27 6.63
C PHE A 33 -6.84 3.81 5.78
N ALA A 34 -6.08 2.79 6.23
CA ALA A 34 -4.99 2.21 5.46
C ALA A 34 -5.47 1.63 4.11
N ILE A 35 -6.58 0.89 4.09
CA ILE A 35 -7.14 0.33 2.85
C ILE A 35 -7.53 1.45 1.88
N THR A 36 -8.17 2.52 2.35
CA THR A 36 -8.54 3.66 1.48
C THR A 36 -7.31 4.25 0.77
N TRP A 37 -6.20 4.42 1.50
CA TRP A 37 -4.96 4.92 0.91
C TRP A 37 -4.25 3.91 0.01
N LEU A 38 -4.38 2.62 0.27
CA LEU A 38 -3.91 1.56 -0.63
C LEU A 38 -4.71 1.50 -1.94
N LEU A 39 -5.96 1.96 -1.95
CA LEU A 39 -6.79 2.02 -3.16
C LEU A 39 -6.50 3.26 -4.02
N ALA A 40 -5.83 4.28 -3.49
CA ALA A 40 -5.59 5.54 -4.21
C ALA A 40 -4.87 5.35 -5.57
N PRO A 41 -3.83 4.51 -5.70
CA PRO A 41 -3.23 4.22 -7.01
C PRO A 41 -4.23 3.61 -8.01
N ILE A 42 -5.12 2.74 -7.55
CA ILE A 42 -6.15 2.10 -8.39
C ILE A 42 -7.18 3.14 -8.86
N ILE A 43 -7.60 4.03 -7.96
CA ILE A 43 -8.48 5.15 -8.30
C ILE A 43 -7.80 6.08 -9.31
N GLY A 44 -6.49 6.31 -9.18
CA GLY A 44 -5.69 7.07 -10.13
C GLY A 44 -5.76 6.51 -11.56
N VAL A 45 -5.76 5.18 -11.72
CA VAL A 45 -5.91 4.52 -13.02
C VAL A 45 -7.28 4.76 -13.63
N LEU A 46 -8.33 4.65 -12.82
CA LEU A 46 -9.70 4.95 -13.27
C LEU A 46 -9.82 6.41 -13.70
N LEU A 47 -9.24 7.34 -12.94
CA LEU A 47 -9.22 8.76 -13.29
C LEU A 47 -8.47 9.01 -14.61
N ALA A 48 -7.29 8.41 -14.78
CA ALA A 48 -6.51 8.52 -16.00
C ALA A 48 -7.25 7.95 -17.22
N PHE A 49 -7.97 6.84 -17.03
CA PHE A 49 -8.84 6.28 -18.06
C PHE A 49 -9.95 7.24 -18.46
N LEU A 50 -10.70 7.77 -17.48
CA LEU A 50 -11.76 8.74 -17.74
C LEU A 50 -11.24 9.99 -18.44
N ILE A 51 -10.08 10.49 -18.03
CA ILE A 51 -9.41 11.61 -18.68
C ILE A 51 -9.06 11.27 -20.12
N ALA A 52 -8.41 10.13 -20.37
CA ALA A 52 -8.03 9.71 -21.71
C ALA A 52 -9.25 9.60 -22.63
N VAL A 53 -10.36 9.01 -22.15
CA VAL A 53 -11.62 8.90 -22.89
C VAL A 53 -12.24 10.27 -23.16
N ALA A 54 -12.44 11.08 -22.12
CA ALA A 54 -13.09 12.39 -22.24
C ALA A 54 -12.33 13.30 -23.20
N VAL A 55 -11.00 13.34 -23.08
CA VAL A 55 -10.16 14.23 -23.86
C VAL A 55 -9.97 13.71 -25.28
N THR A 56 -9.98 12.39 -25.51
CA THR A 56 -9.98 11.83 -26.89
C THR A 56 -11.33 12.06 -27.57
N ALA A 57 -12.45 12.00 -26.83
CA ALA A 57 -13.79 12.20 -27.37
C ALA A 57 -14.03 13.60 -27.96
N MET A 58 -13.37 14.64 -27.43
CA MET A 58 -13.51 16.01 -27.96
C MET A 58 -12.65 16.28 -29.24
N GLY A 59 -12.26 15.24 -29.97
CA GLY A 59 -11.69 15.35 -31.32
C GLY A 59 -10.18 15.62 -31.42
N LYS A 60 -9.74 15.96 -32.63
CA LYS A 60 -8.32 16.16 -32.98
C LYS A 60 -7.67 17.25 -32.13
N MET A 61 -6.49 16.95 -31.61
CA MET A 61 -5.73 17.85 -30.74
C MET A 61 -4.46 18.32 -31.44
N ALA A 62 -4.20 19.63 -31.40
CA ALA A 62 -2.92 20.17 -31.82
C ALA A 62 -1.82 19.79 -30.83
N GLN A 63 -0.68 19.36 -31.36
CA GLN A 63 0.49 19.02 -30.58
C GLN A 63 1.00 20.27 -29.84
N GLY A 64 1.43 20.12 -28.59
CA GLY A 64 1.90 21.24 -27.74
C GLY A 64 0.83 21.95 -26.92
N THR A 65 -0.44 21.58 -27.06
CA THR A 65 -1.51 22.11 -26.18
C THR A 65 -1.53 21.40 -24.81
N PRO A 66 -1.98 22.06 -23.73
CA PRO A 66 -2.10 21.43 -22.41
C PRO A 66 -2.94 20.14 -22.45
N ARG A 67 -3.99 20.15 -23.27
CA ARG A 67 -4.88 19.01 -23.51
C ARG A 67 -4.16 17.81 -24.12
N PHE A 68 -3.26 18.05 -25.07
CA PHE A 68 -2.41 17.00 -25.66
C PHE A 68 -1.49 16.36 -24.62
N TYR A 69 -0.79 17.16 -23.81
CA TYR A 69 0.11 16.64 -22.77
C TYR A 69 -0.65 15.85 -21.70
N LEU A 70 -1.83 16.32 -21.32
CA LEU A 70 -2.67 15.66 -20.33
C LEU A 70 -3.13 14.28 -20.81
N VAL A 71 -3.45 14.14 -22.10
CA VAL A 71 -3.75 12.84 -22.74
C VAL A 71 -2.52 11.95 -22.82
N ALA A 72 -1.38 12.48 -23.27
CA ALA A 72 -0.15 11.73 -23.37
C ALA A 72 0.30 11.17 -22.01
N LEU A 73 0.22 11.99 -20.95
CA LEU A 73 0.46 11.56 -19.58
C LEU A 73 -0.52 10.46 -19.14
N SER A 74 -1.81 10.64 -19.44
CA SER A 74 -2.84 9.64 -19.09
C SER A 74 -2.57 8.30 -19.77
N TYR A 75 -2.27 8.29 -21.07
CA TYR A 75 -1.93 7.07 -21.81
C TYR A 75 -0.65 6.42 -21.28
N THR A 76 0.39 7.21 -20.99
CA THR A 76 1.65 6.70 -20.44
C THR A 76 1.42 6.05 -19.08
N TYR A 77 0.63 6.70 -18.22
CA TYR A 77 0.25 6.17 -16.93
C TYR A 77 -0.60 4.91 -17.03
N LEU A 78 -1.57 4.86 -17.95
CA LEU A 78 -2.38 3.67 -18.23
C LEU A 78 -1.54 2.50 -18.72
N LEU A 79 -0.58 2.74 -19.62
CA LEU A 79 0.33 1.72 -20.13
C LEU A 79 1.18 1.11 -19.01
N ALA A 80 1.80 1.97 -18.19
CA ALA A 80 2.56 1.54 -17.01
C ALA A 80 1.68 0.78 -16.01
N SER A 81 0.44 1.23 -15.84
CA SER A 81 -0.53 0.61 -14.93
C SER A 81 -0.99 -0.75 -15.44
N LEU A 82 -1.19 -0.94 -16.73
CA LEU A 82 -1.61 -2.22 -17.31
C LEU A 82 -0.58 -3.32 -17.02
N MET A 83 0.69 -2.94 -16.95
CA MET A 83 1.79 -3.82 -16.57
C MET A 83 1.82 -4.07 -15.05
N CYS A 84 1.76 -3.02 -14.23
CA CYS A 84 2.06 -3.14 -12.79
C CYS A 84 0.84 -3.36 -11.89
N MET A 85 -0.34 -2.90 -12.28
CA MET A 85 -1.52 -2.87 -11.41
C MET A 85 -2.14 -4.22 -11.09
N PRO A 86 -2.22 -5.20 -12.01
CA PRO A 86 -2.79 -6.50 -11.65
C PRO A 86 -2.03 -7.14 -10.48
N ALA A 87 -0.69 -7.05 -10.52
CA ALA A 87 0.19 -7.50 -9.46
C ALA A 87 -0.01 -6.70 -8.16
N TYR A 88 -0.05 -5.36 -8.24
CA TYR A 88 -0.31 -4.51 -7.08
C TYR A 88 -1.66 -4.79 -6.42
N ALA A 89 -2.72 -4.93 -7.22
CA ALA A 89 -4.08 -5.22 -6.74
C ALA A 89 -4.16 -6.55 -6.00
N ILE A 90 -3.41 -7.58 -6.46
CA ILE A 90 -3.31 -8.86 -5.76
C ILE A 90 -2.57 -8.71 -4.43
N GLY A 91 -1.50 -7.91 -4.37
CA GLY A 91 -0.83 -7.59 -3.11
C GLY A 91 -1.76 -6.90 -2.10
N VAL A 92 -2.54 -5.92 -2.55
CA VAL A 92 -3.56 -5.23 -1.72
C VAL A 92 -4.68 -6.19 -1.31
N GLY A 93 -5.15 -7.05 -2.22
CA GLY A 93 -6.16 -8.08 -1.94
C GLY A 93 -5.67 -9.10 -0.92
N GLY A 94 -4.41 -9.53 -1.01
CA GLY A 94 -3.76 -10.39 -0.03
C GLY A 94 -3.70 -9.73 1.35
N TYR A 95 -3.31 -8.46 1.43
CA TYR A 95 -3.35 -7.70 2.69
C TYR A 95 -4.77 -7.58 3.26
N TRP A 96 -5.76 -7.30 2.41
CA TRP A 96 -7.16 -7.22 2.82
C TRP A 96 -7.64 -8.55 3.41
N TRP A 97 -7.31 -9.67 2.76
CA TRP A 97 -7.63 -11.02 3.20
C TRP A 97 -6.95 -11.38 4.53
N MET A 98 -5.65 -11.10 4.67
CA MET A 98 -4.90 -11.38 5.90
C MET A 98 -5.40 -10.58 7.11
N THR A 99 -5.89 -9.37 6.86
CA THR A 99 -6.37 -8.48 7.93
C THR A 99 -7.87 -8.57 8.17
N ARG A 100 -8.61 -9.46 7.48
CA ARG A 100 -10.08 -9.52 7.55
C ARG A 100 -10.64 -9.91 8.92
N ASN A 101 -9.93 -10.78 9.65
CA ASN A 101 -10.35 -11.32 10.95
C ASN A 101 -9.44 -10.86 12.11
N ALA A 102 -8.48 -9.97 11.85
CA ALA A 102 -7.51 -9.56 12.85
C ALA A 102 -8.01 -8.32 13.61
N GLU A 103 -7.97 -8.38 14.94
CA GLU A 103 -8.22 -7.22 15.80
C GLU A 103 -7.18 -6.12 15.56
N GLU A 104 -7.59 -5.12 14.78
CA GLU A 104 -7.20 -3.70 14.72
C GLU A 104 -5.71 -3.27 14.65
N LYS A 105 -4.71 -4.10 14.96
CA LYS A 105 -3.33 -3.64 15.25
C LYS A 105 -2.21 -4.10 14.34
N ARG A 106 -2.48 -4.76 13.21
CA ARG A 106 -1.39 -5.35 12.40
C ARG A 106 -1.06 -4.55 11.13
N ILE A 107 -0.74 -3.25 11.30
CA ILE A 107 -0.05 -2.40 10.29
C ILE A 107 1.25 -3.08 9.79
N GLY A 108 1.84 -3.97 10.60
CA GLY A 108 3.00 -4.78 10.19
C GLY A 108 2.78 -5.60 8.92
N TYR A 109 1.54 -5.95 8.57
CA TYR A 109 1.27 -6.69 7.32
C TYR A 109 1.38 -5.86 6.05
N LEU A 110 1.46 -4.53 6.12
CA LEU A 110 1.65 -3.72 4.91
C LEU A 110 2.91 -4.14 4.14
N TRP A 111 3.96 -4.57 4.84
CA TRP A 111 5.20 -5.04 4.22
C TRP A 111 5.06 -6.31 3.38
N TRP A 112 3.96 -7.04 3.51
CA TRP A 112 3.71 -8.20 2.66
C TRP A 112 3.15 -7.83 1.29
N ILE A 113 2.58 -6.63 1.13
CA ILE A 113 2.01 -6.18 -0.14
C ILE A 113 3.07 -6.22 -1.27
N PRO A 114 4.28 -5.65 -1.15
CA PRO A 114 5.28 -5.69 -2.22
C PRO A 114 5.70 -7.11 -2.55
N VAL A 115 5.79 -7.98 -1.53
CA VAL A 115 6.18 -9.38 -1.71
C VAL A 115 5.12 -10.11 -2.52
N PHE A 116 3.84 -9.99 -2.17
CA PHE A 116 2.75 -10.61 -2.93
C PHE A 116 2.64 -10.06 -4.34
N SER A 117 2.78 -8.74 -4.50
CA SER A 117 2.77 -8.11 -5.81
C SER A 117 3.94 -8.59 -6.68
N ALA A 118 5.16 -8.67 -6.13
CA ALA A 118 6.32 -9.13 -6.87
C ALA A 118 6.23 -10.60 -7.25
N LEU A 119 5.76 -11.46 -6.35
CA LEU A 119 5.53 -12.88 -6.62
C LEU A 119 4.56 -13.06 -7.79
N TRP A 120 3.48 -12.28 -7.82
CA TRP A 120 2.52 -12.33 -8.92
C TRP A 120 3.11 -11.79 -10.23
N GLY A 121 3.84 -10.68 -10.19
CA GLY A 121 4.52 -10.13 -11.38
C GLY A 121 5.58 -11.06 -11.95
N TRP A 122 6.22 -11.85 -11.08
CA TRP A 122 7.24 -12.82 -11.45
C TRP A 122 6.64 -14.13 -11.98
N PHE A 123 5.50 -14.57 -11.46
CA PHE A 123 4.90 -15.88 -11.75
C PHE A 123 4.80 -16.23 -13.25
N PRO A 124 4.38 -15.33 -14.16
CA PRO A 124 4.35 -15.62 -15.59
C PRO A 124 5.72 -15.97 -16.19
N SER A 125 6.83 -15.51 -15.61
CA SER A 125 8.18 -15.83 -16.08
C SER A 125 8.51 -17.33 -15.98
N VAL A 126 7.84 -18.05 -15.08
CA VAL A 126 7.99 -19.51 -14.91
C VAL A 126 7.20 -20.26 -15.98
N LEU A 127 6.09 -19.69 -16.46
CA LEU A 127 5.20 -20.30 -17.45
C LEU A 127 5.61 -20.01 -18.90
N PHE A 128 6.30 -18.90 -19.14
CA PHE A 128 6.77 -18.48 -20.47
C PHE A 128 8.30 -18.45 -20.52
N PRO A 129 8.97 -19.61 -20.73
CA PRO A 129 10.42 -19.68 -20.79
C PRO A 129 11.02 -18.88 -21.95
N GLN A 130 12.29 -18.52 -21.79
CA GLN A 130 13.04 -17.48 -22.52
C GLN A 130 13.33 -17.80 -24.00
N GLY A 131 12.30 -17.96 -24.84
CA GLY A 131 12.47 -18.05 -26.28
C GLY A 131 12.64 -16.66 -26.93
N GLY A 132 13.87 -16.27 -27.27
CA GLY A 132 14.20 -15.09 -28.11
C GLY A 132 15.07 -14.02 -27.44
N ASP A 133 15.67 -13.13 -28.25
CA ASP A 133 16.69 -12.12 -27.87
C ASP A 133 16.25 -11.13 -26.76
N VAL A 134 14.95 -10.97 -26.57
CA VAL A 134 14.35 -10.37 -25.35
C VAL A 134 13.34 -11.37 -24.80
N GLY A 135 13.84 -12.43 -24.18
CA GLY A 135 12.98 -13.49 -23.65
C GLY A 135 11.93 -12.91 -22.72
N MET A 136 10.65 -13.20 -22.97
CA MET A 136 9.50 -12.72 -22.21
C MET A 136 9.69 -12.91 -20.69
N GLY A 137 10.40 -13.97 -20.27
CA GLY A 137 10.80 -14.17 -18.87
C GLY A 137 11.60 -13.00 -18.26
N LYS A 138 12.52 -12.36 -19.01
CA LYS A 138 13.29 -11.20 -18.53
C LYS A 138 12.39 -9.98 -18.32
N LEU A 139 11.40 -9.77 -19.18
CA LEU A 139 10.41 -8.69 -19.03
C LEU A 139 9.58 -8.89 -17.76
N PHE A 140 9.09 -10.10 -17.49
CA PHE A 140 8.34 -10.42 -16.27
C PHE A 140 9.19 -10.25 -15.00
N VAL A 141 10.47 -10.62 -15.02
CA VAL A 141 11.40 -10.38 -13.89
C VAL A 141 11.61 -8.89 -13.65
N MET A 142 11.84 -8.10 -14.72
CA MET A 142 11.97 -6.65 -14.60
C MET A 142 10.68 -6.03 -14.05
N MET A 143 9.52 -6.44 -14.57
CA MET A 143 8.22 -6.00 -14.08
C MET A 143 8.02 -6.35 -12.59
N ALA A 144 8.38 -7.55 -12.15
CA ALA A 144 8.31 -7.92 -10.74
C ALA A 144 9.14 -6.98 -9.86
N GLY A 145 10.36 -6.66 -10.30
CA GLY A 145 11.23 -5.68 -9.64
C GLY A 145 10.62 -4.27 -9.61
N THR A 146 10.07 -3.80 -10.73
CA THR A 146 9.40 -2.49 -10.81
C THR A 146 8.20 -2.43 -9.87
N VAL A 147 7.33 -3.45 -9.89
CA VAL A 147 6.16 -3.53 -9.02
C VAL A 147 6.57 -3.56 -7.55
N PHE A 148 7.63 -4.31 -7.21
CA PHE A 148 8.16 -4.37 -5.84
C PHE A 148 8.58 -2.97 -5.35
N VAL A 149 9.41 -2.27 -6.12
CA VAL A 149 9.92 -0.93 -5.77
C VAL A 149 8.78 0.08 -5.67
N LEU A 150 7.87 0.11 -6.63
CA LEU A 150 6.73 1.03 -6.61
C LEU A 150 5.79 0.75 -5.42
N SER A 151 5.51 -0.52 -5.15
CA SER A 151 4.69 -0.93 -3.99
C SER A 151 5.36 -0.51 -2.68
N LEU A 152 6.67 -0.71 -2.55
CA LEU A 152 7.44 -0.29 -1.38
C LEU A 152 7.36 1.22 -1.15
N ILE A 153 7.62 2.02 -2.19
CA ILE A 153 7.54 3.48 -2.12
C ILE A 153 6.15 3.89 -1.65
N TRP A 154 5.11 3.32 -2.24
CA TRP A 154 3.74 3.66 -1.87
C TRP A 154 3.41 3.28 -0.43
N ILE A 155 3.85 2.11 0.04
CA ILE A 155 3.62 1.70 1.43
C ILE A 155 4.33 2.62 2.42
N LEU A 156 5.53 3.10 2.09
CA LEU A 156 6.19 4.12 2.91
C LEU A 156 5.35 5.39 3.01
N VAL A 157 4.75 5.83 1.90
CA VAL A 157 3.80 6.96 1.90
C VAL A 157 2.59 6.66 2.79
N VAL A 158 1.92 5.52 2.60
CA VAL A 158 0.76 5.14 3.43
C VAL A 158 1.11 5.09 4.91
N ARG A 159 2.29 4.54 5.26
CA ARG A 159 2.77 4.51 6.65
C ARG A 159 3.07 5.90 7.20
N ALA A 160 3.67 6.79 6.40
CA ALA A 160 3.91 8.18 6.81
C ALA A 160 2.58 8.90 7.08
N VAL A 161 1.59 8.72 6.20
CA VAL A 161 0.25 9.28 6.37
C VAL A 161 -0.43 8.73 7.63
N LEU A 162 -0.37 7.42 7.87
CA LEU A 162 -0.89 6.79 9.08
C LEU A 162 -0.18 7.28 10.35
N TYR A 163 1.14 7.47 10.28
CA TYR A 163 1.93 7.98 11.41
C TYR A 163 1.53 9.40 11.78
N ILE A 164 1.36 10.27 10.78
CA ILE A 164 0.87 11.64 10.99
C ILE A 164 -0.55 11.61 11.54
N TRP A 165 -1.43 10.79 10.98
CA TRP A 165 -2.82 10.66 11.42
C TRP A 165 -2.93 10.18 12.87
N ASN A 166 -2.15 9.18 13.27
CA ASN A 166 -2.18 8.64 14.64
C ASN A 166 -1.50 9.56 15.67
N LYS A 167 -0.78 10.59 15.22
CA LYS A 167 -0.19 11.63 16.07
C LYS A 167 -1.14 12.81 16.30
N VAL A 168 -2.11 13.01 15.40
CA VAL A 168 -3.19 13.99 15.49
C VAL A 168 -4.30 13.45 16.39
#